data_AF-A0A3M0YAR4-F1
#
_entry.id   AF-A0A3M0YAR4-F1
#
_cell.length_a   1.000
_cell.length_b   1.000
_cell.length_c   1.000
_cell.angle_alpha   90.00
_cell.angle_beta   90.00
_cell.angle_gamma   90.00
#
_symmetry.space_group_name_H-M   'P 1'
#
loop_
_entity.id
_entity.type
_entity.pdbx_description
1 polymer ?
#
loop_
_entity_poly.entity_id
_entity_poly.type
_entity_poly.pdbx_seq_one_letter_code
_entity_poly.pdbx_strand_id
1 'polypeptide(L)' 'LLTFHHAPRPIEQKLFVMHLKHRMRTFQGTFHANPDYALWYGWSEMLRDLAEIKEMAQELREKHARQVAAKE' A
#
# COMPACT_ATOMS: atom_id res chain seq x y z
N LEU A 1 -6.49 -9.17 9.09
CA LEU A 1 -6.54 -7.84 9.73
C LEU A 1 -5.94 -7.82 11.15
N LEU A 2 -6.02 -8.92 11.91
CA LEU A 2 -5.52 -9.03 13.30
C LEU A 2 -3.98 -8.99 13.48
N THR A 3 -3.19 -9.00 12.41
CA THR A 3 -1.72 -8.84 12.45
C THR A 3 -1.27 -7.38 12.30
N PHE A 4 -2.15 -6.38 12.45
CA PHE A 4 -1.82 -4.96 12.28
C PHE A 4 -0.58 -4.51 13.09
N HIS A 5 -0.48 -4.94 14.34
CA HIS A 5 0.66 -4.64 15.21
C HIS A 5 1.90 -5.52 14.95
N HIS A 6 1.77 -6.52 14.08
CA HIS A 6 2.80 -7.48 13.70
C HIS A 6 3.02 -7.51 12.19
N ALA A 7 2.87 -6.38 11.49
CA ALA A 7 3.32 -6.24 10.10
C ALA A 7 4.80 -5.82 10.12
N PRO A 8 5.76 -6.77 10.07
CA PRO A 8 7.17 -6.47 10.30
C PRO A 8 7.79 -5.63 9.19
N ARG A 9 7.20 -5.61 7.98
CA ARG A 9 7.80 -4.91 6.84
C ARG A 9 7.01 -3.65 6.43
N PRO A 10 7.70 -2.58 6.01
CA PRO A 10 7.06 -1.36 5.52
C PRO A 10 6.03 -1.61 4.40
N ILE A 11 6.32 -2.53 3.47
CA ILE A 11 5.40 -2.87 2.38
C ILE A 11 4.06 -3.44 2.87
N GLU A 12 4.08 -4.19 3.99
CA GLU A 12 2.87 -4.77 4.60
C GLU A 12 2.06 -3.70 5.34
N GLN A 13 2.74 -2.82 6.07
CA GLN A 13 2.11 -1.68 6.76
C GLN A 13 1.47 -0.71 5.75
N LYS A 14 2.12 -0.47 4.62
CA LYS A 14 1.61 0.37 3.54
C LYS A 14 0.35 -0.22 2.91
N LEU A 15 0.39 -1.51 2.55
CA LEU A 15 -0.78 -2.22 2.02
C LEU A 15 -1.96 -2.16 3.00
N PHE A 16 -1.68 -2.25 4.30
CA PHE A 16 -2.68 -2.12 5.34
C PHE A 16 -3.28 -0.71 5.37
N VAL A 17 -2.46 0.35 5.41
CA VAL A 17 -2.96 1.74 5.42
C VAL A 17 -3.80 2.03 4.18
N MET A 18 -3.36 1.55 3.01
CA MET A 18 -4.08 1.69 1.75
C MET A 18 -5.51 1.14 1.86
N HIS A 19 -5.69 -0.03 2.46
CA HIS A 19 -7.01 -0.66 2.59
C HIS A 19 -7.82 -0.14 3.78
N LEU A 20 -7.19 0.09 4.94
CA LEU A 20 -7.90 0.55 6.13
C LEU A 20 -8.37 2.00 5.97
N LYS A 21 -7.51 2.87 5.45
CA LYS A 21 -7.79 4.31 5.38
C LYS A 21 -8.30 4.71 3.99
N HIS A 22 -7.51 4.49 2.94
CA HIS A 22 -7.76 5.11 1.64
C HIS A 22 -8.90 4.43 0.87
N ARG A 23 -8.98 3.09 0.93
CA ARG A 23 -10.15 2.37 0.41
C ARG A 23 -11.43 2.72 1.18
N MET A 24 -11.37 2.87 2.50
CA MET A 24 -12.54 3.28 3.29
C MET A 24 -12.98 4.71 2.96
N ARG A 25 -12.06 5.65 2.77
CA ARG A 25 -12.39 7.00 2.29
C ARG A 25 -13.01 6.99 0.90
N THR A 26 -12.49 6.17 -0.01
CA THR A 26 -13.09 6.00 -1.35
C THR A 26 -14.52 5.48 -1.24
N PHE A 27 -14.73 4.43 -0.45
CA PHE A 27 -16.05 3.83 -0.22
C PHE A 27 -17.03 4.82 0.42
N GLN A 28 -16.65 5.41 1.56
CA GLN A 28 -17.52 6.33 2.30
C GLN A 28 -17.74 7.63 1.53
N GLY A 29 -16.72 8.17 0.85
CA GLY A 29 -16.83 9.36 0.02
C GLY A 29 -17.82 9.15 -1.12
N THR A 30 -17.75 8.02 -1.80
CA THR A 30 -18.71 7.66 -2.86
C THR A 30 -20.12 7.48 -2.28
N PHE A 31 -20.25 6.75 -1.17
CA PHE A 31 -21.54 6.47 -0.53
C PHE A 31 -22.26 7.74 -0.04
N HIS A 32 -21.51 8.71 0.50
CA HIS A 32 -22.07 9.98 1.01
C HIS A 32 -22.01 11.13 0.00
N ALA A 33 -21.76 10.86 -1.28
CA ALA A 33 -21.63 11.88 -2.33
C ALA A 33 -20.63 13.00 -2.00
N ASN A 34 -19.52 12.67 -1.33
CA ASN A 34 -18.41 13.60 -1.06
C ASN A 34 -17.29 13.37 -2.10
N PRO A 35 -17.18 14.24 -3.13
CA PRO A 35 -16.23 14.05 -4.23
C PRO A 35 -14.77 14.15 -3.78
N ASP A 36 -14.46 15.00 -2.79
CA ASP A 36 -13.09 15.14 -2.29
C ASP A 36 -12.60 13.87 -1.58
N TYR A 37 -13.47 13.26 -0.76
CA TYR A 37 -13.14 12.00 -0.10
C TYR A 37 -13.09 10.82 -1.06
N ALA A 38 -13.96 10.79 -2.07
CA ALA A 38 -13.96 9.75 -3.08
C ALA A 38 -12.68 9.81 -3.92
N LEU A 39 -12.33 11.00 -4.41
CA LEU A 39 -11.22 11.20 -5.35
C LEU A 39 -9.89 11.46 -4.64
N TRP A 40 -9.74 12.64 -4.03
CA TRP A 40 -8.45 13.13 -3.55
C TRP A 40 -7.95 12.37 -2.34
N TYR A 41 -8.78 12.21 -1.31
CA TYR A 41 -8.37 11.54 -0.07
C TYR A 41 -8.52 10.02 -0.08
N GLY A 42 -9.20 9.48 -1.10
CA GLY A 42 -9.48 8.06 -1.30
C GLY A 42 -8.68 7.48 -2.46
N TRP A 43 -9.19 7.66 -3.68
CA TRP A 43 -8.63 7.03 -4.88
C TRP A 43 -7.19 7.44 -5.20
N SER A 44 -6.89 8.74 -5.20
CA SER A 44 -5.55 9.25 -5.48
C SER A 44 -4.52 8.74 -4.47
N GLU A 45 -4.91 8.66 -3.19
CA GLU A 45 -4.09 8.08 -2.13
C GLU A 45 -3.84 6.58 -2.33
N MET A 46 -4.84 5.82 -2.78
CA MET A 46 -4.65 4.41 -3.12
C MET A 46 -3.69 4.21 -4.29
N LEU A 47 -3.76 5.06 -5.32
CA LEU A 47 -2.83 4.99 -6.45
C LEU A 47 -1.39 5.29 -6.03
N ARG A 48 -1.20 6.27 -5.14
CA ARG A 48 0.10 6.60 -4.57
C ARG A 48 0.67 5.44 -3.76
N ASP A 49 -0.13 4.87 -2.86
CA ASP A 49 0.30 3.70 -2.07
C ASP A 49 0.66 2.51 -2.95
N LEU A 50 -0.10 2.26 -4.03
CA LEU A 50 0.19 1.19 -4.98
C LEU A 50 1.53 1.41 -5.70
N ALA A 51 1.83 2.65 -6.10
CA ALA A 51 3.12 2.97 -6.73
C ALA A 51 4.28 2.69 -5.78
N GLU A 52 4.19 3.15 -4.53
CA GLU A 52 5.22 2.89 -3.51
C GLU A 52 5.36 1.39 -3.19
N ILE A 53 4.26 0.64 -3.13
CA ILE A 53 4.29 -0.81 -2.94
C ILE A 53 5.01 -1.52 -4.09
N LYS A 54 4.82 -1.07 -5.33
CA LYS A 54 5.52 -1.65 -6.49
C LYS A 54 7.02 -1.39 -6.43
N GLU A 55 7.43 -0.18 -6.04
CA GLU A 55 8.84 0.17 -5.85
C GLU A 55 9.48 -0.71 -4.77
N MET A 56 8.88 -0.78 -3.58
CA MET A 56 9.35 -1.65 -2.50
C MET A 56 9.43 -3.12 -2.91
N ALA A 57 8.46 -3.60 -3.70
CA ALA A 57 8.45 -4.96 -4.21
C ALA A 57 9.61 -5.22 -5.18
N GLN A 58 9.93 -4.26 -6.05
CA GLN A 58 11.06 -4.34 -6.96
C GLN A 58 12.39 -4.39 -6.18
N GLU A 59 12.60 -3.46 -5.25
CA GLU A 59 13.82 -3.42 -4.40
C GLU A 59 14.04 -4.75 -3.65
N LEU A 60 12.98 -5.33 -3.08
CA LEU A 60 13.05 -6.61 -2.38
C LEU A 60 13.47 -7.76 -3.31
N ARG A 61 12.96 -7.78 -4.55
CA ARG A 61 13.31 -8.79 -5.56
C ARG A 61 14.75 -8.63 -6.02
N GLU A 62 15.20 -7.41 -6.29
CA GLU A 62 16.58 -7.13 -6.67
C GLU A 62 17.56 -7.50 -5.56
N LYS A 63 17.24 -7.14 -4.31
CA LYS A 63 18.06 -7.52 -3.15
C LYS A 63 18.16 -9.04 -3.02
N HIS A 64 17.07 -9.75 -3.22
CA HIS A 64 17.08 -11.21 -3.21
C HIS A 64 17.94 -11.78 -4.34
N ALA A 65 17.80 -11.28 -5.57
CA ALA A 65 18.60 -11.71 -6.72
C ALA A 65 20.11 -11.50 -6.48
N ARG A 66 20.51 -10.33 -5.95
CA ARG A 66 21.90 -10.06 -5.56
C ARG A 66 22.42 -11.01 -4.50
N GLN A 67 21.59 -11.34 -3.50
CA GLN A 67 21.95 -12.29 -2.44
C GLN A 67 22.10 -13.72 -2.95
N VAL A 68 21.32 -14.12 -3.96
CA VAL A 68 21.47 -15.42 -4.60
C VAL A 68 22.75 -15.47 -5.43
N ALA A 69 22.98 -14.47 -6.28
CA ALA A 69 24.18 -14.41 -7.12
C ALA A 69 25.50 -14.31 -6.33
N ALA A 70 25.49 -13.69 -5.14
CA ALA A 70 26.67 -13.61 -4.28
C ALA A 70 26.95 -14.89 -3.47
N LYS A 71 26.02 -15.86 -3.47
CA LYS A 71 26.18 -17.17 -2.83
C LYS A 71 26.62 -18.27 -3.81
N GLU A 72 26.54 -18.00 -5.10
CA GLU A 72 27.08 -18.83 -6.19
C GLU A 72 28.53 -18.44 -6.48
#